data_AF-A0A7Y8IAD0-F1
#
_entry.id   AF-A0A7Y8IAD0-F1
#
_cell.length_a   1.000
_cell.length_b   1.000
_cell.length_c   1.000
_cell.angle_alpha   90.00
_cell.angle_beta   90.00
_cell.angle_gamma   90.00
#
_symmetry.space_group_name_H-M   'P 1'
#
loop_
_entity.id
_entity.type
_entity.pdbx_description
1 polymer ?
#
loop_
_entity_poly.entity_id
_entity_poly.type
_entity_poly.pdbx_seq_one_letter_code
_entity_poly.pdbx_strand_id
1 'polypeptide(L)'
;MSSNDYKLQTITDETIANFDAAEVVNLGFNAAFLKLKDSYLEKGKFTKYEFDSFKKALRDIADDFKDGGINRGLYYYLDANMEQLNKHSYTDKYHSILEYLVKVMRNTIREHLVEGKQ
;
A
#
# COMPACT_ATOMS: atom_id res chain seq x y z
N MET A 1 3.97 61.92 -12.45
CA MET A 1 4.88 60.77 -12.24
C MET A 1 4.53 60.14 -10.90
N SER A 2 4.63 58.80 -10.85
CA SER A 2 4.39 57.90 -9.71
C SER A 2 2.93 57.48 -9.48
N SER A 3 2.45 56.58 -10.36
CA SER A 3 1.50 55.54 -9.95
C SER A 3 2.21 54.66 -8.93
N ASN A 4 1.72 54.65 -7.69
CA ASN A 4 2.13 53.67 -6.69
C ASN A 4 1.33 52.41 -6.97
N ASP A 5 1.87 51.56 -7.84
CA ASP A 5 1.37 50.22 -8.08
C ASP A 5 1.52 49.44 -6.76
N TYR A 6 0.42 49.30 -6.04
CA TYR A 6 0.27 48.24 -5.05
C TYR A 6 0.42 46.94 -5.82
N LYS A 7 1.64 46.38 -5.83
CA LYS A 7 1.86 44.96 -6.07
C LYS A 7 1.13 44.22 -4.95
N LEU A 8 -0.16 43.99 -5.17
CA LEU A 8 -0.84 42.80 -4.70
C LEU A 8 -0.03 41.64 -5.27
N GLN A 9 1.01 41.23 -4.54
CA GLN A 9 1.49 39.86 -4.61
C GLN A 9 0.26 39.05 -4.26
N THR A 10 -0.40 38.54 -5.29
CA THR A 10 -1.23 37.36 -5.17
C THR A 10 -0.33 36.31 -4.56
N ILE A 11 -0.41 36.17 -3.23
CA ILE A 11 -0.06 34.94 -2.54
C ILE A 11 -1.11 33.97 -3.07
N THR A 12 -0.83 33.42 -4.25
CA THR A 12 -1.55 32.27 -4.75
C THR A 12 -1.35 31.17 -3.73
N ASP A 13 -2.40 30.40 -3.51
CA ASP A 13 -2.51 29.21 -2.67
C ASP A 13 -1.55 28.07 -3.11
N GLU A 14 -0.30 28.39 -3.47
CA GLU A 14 0.68 27.54 -4.16
C GLU A 14 1.58 26.71 -3.22
N THR A 15 1.09 26.41 -2.03
CA THR A 15 1.62 25.27 -1.27
C THR A 15 0.52 24.60 -0.46
N ILE A 16 -0.66 24.42 -1.06
CA ILE A 16 -1.48 23.27 -0.67
C ILE A 16 -0.67 22.06 -1.15
N ALA A 17 -0.05 21.34 -0.22
CA ALA A 17 0.57 20.05 -0.50
C ALA A 17 -0.47 19.21 -1.26
N ASN A 18 -0.23 18.98 -2.55
CA ASN A 18 -1.11 18.14 -3.35
C ASN A 18 -1.04 16.74 -2.74
N PHE A 19 -2.05 16.40 -1.95
CA PHE A 19 -2.19 15.09 -1.36
C PHE A 19 -2.39 14.07 -2.49
N ASP A 20 -1.33 13.33 -2.84
CA ASP A 20 -1.41 12.26 -3.82
C ASP A 20 -1.76 10.94 -3.12
N ALA A 21 -3.03 10.55 -3.22
CA ALA A 21 -3.52 9.29 -2.68
C ALA A 21 -2.74 8.08 -3.23
N ALA A 22 -2.27 8.13 -4.48
CA ALA A 22 -1.50 7.05 -5.07
C ALA A 22 -0.10 6.94 -4.44
N GLU A 23 0.51 8.07 -4.07
CA GLU A 23 1.78 8.08 -3.34
C GLU A 23 1.62 7.44 -1.95
N VAL A 24 0.60 7.83 -1.19
CA VAL A 24 0.34 7.27 0.15
C VAL A 24 0.07 5.76 0.09
N VAL A 25 -0.71 5.31 -0.90
CA VAL A 25 -0.93 3.88 -1.12
C VAL A 25 0.38 3.16 -1.47
N ASN A 26 1.25 3.76 -2.29
CA ASN A 26 2.56 3.20 -2.60
C ASN A 26 3.46 3.09 -1.36
N LEU A 27 3.41 4.05 -0.43
CA LEU A 27 4.11 3.96 0.86
C LEU A 27 3.62 2.75 1.67
N GLY A 28 2.30 2.55 1.74
CA GLY A 28 1.73 1.36 2.37
C GLY A 28 2.19 0.05 1.72
N PHE A 29 2.17 -0.01 0.39
CA PHE A 29 2.68 -1.16 -0.34
C PHE A 29 4.16 -1.43 -0.02
N ASN A 30 4.99 -0.40 -0.04
CA ASN A 30 6.42 -0.52 0.25
C ASN A 30 6.67 -1.01 1.68
N ALA A 31 5.92 -0.53 2.67
CA ALA A 31 6.03 -1.00 4.05
C ALA A 31 5.69 -2.50 4.17
N ALA A 32 4.59 -2.94 3.53
CA ALA A 32 4.23 -4.36 3.50
C ALA A 32 5.25 -5.21 2.72
N PHE A 33 5.79 -4.70 1.61
CA PHE A 33 6.81 -5.37 0.81
C PHE A 33 8.12 -5.58 1.59
N LEU A 34 8.60 -4.55 2.29
CA LEU A 34 9.78 -4.66 3.16
C LEU A 34 9.52 -5.68 4.26
N LYS A 35 8.33 -5.65 4.88
CA LYS A 35 7.97 -6.63 5.90
C LYS A 35 7.95 -8.06 5.36
N LEU A 36 7.40 -8.27 4.16
CA LEU A 36 7.40 -9.55 3.47
C LEU A 36 8.84 -10.06 3.25
N LYS A 37 9.73 -9.18 2.75
CA LYS A 37 11.14 -9.51 2.50
C LYS A 37 11.87 -9.91 3.79
N ASP A 38 11.87 -9.02 4.78
CA ASP A 38 12.72 -9.15 5.96
C ASP A 38 12.22 -10.25 6.92
N SER A 39 10.90 -10.50 6.95
CA SER A 39 10.30 -11.43 7.92
C SER A 39 10.06 -12.84 7.38
N TYR A 40 9.99 -13.00 6.05
CA TYR A 40 9.61 -14.27 5.44
C TYR A 40 10.62 -14.76 4.41
N LEU A 41 11.09 -13.92 3.48
CA LEU A 41 12.09 -14.36 2.51
C LEU A 41 13.47 -14.51 3.14
N GLU A 42 13.99 -13.45 3.78
CA GLU A 42 15.34 -13.44 4.35
C GLU A 42 15.51 -14.42 5.53
N LYS A 43 14.40 -14.76 6.19
CA LYS A 43 14.35 -15.79 7.25
C LYS A 43 14.13 -17.20 6.71
N GLY A 44 14.11 -17.40 5.39
CA GLY A 44 13.94 -18.70 4.75
C GLY A 44 12.55 -19.34 4.97
N LYS A 45 11.54 -18.56 5.40
CA LYS A 45 10.18 -19.06 5.58
C LYS A 45 9.45 -19.20 4.25
N PHE A 46 9.79 -18.34 3.30
CA PHE A 46 9.26 -18.34 1.95
C PHE A 46 10.35 -18.72 0.95
N THR A 47 9.96 -19.55 -0.01
CA THR A 47 10.64 -19.71 -1.28
C THR A 47 10.53 -18.43 -2.10
N LYS A 48 11.39 -18.32 -3.13
CA LYS A 48 11.35 -17.20 -4.06
C LYS A 48 9.99 -17.10 -4.77
N TYR A 49 9.40 -18.24 -5.12
CA TYR A 49 8.08 -18.33 -5.73
C TYR A 49 6.99 -17.74 -4.83
N GLU A 50 6.90 -18.19 -3.58
CA GLU A 50 5.90 -17.67 -2.63
C GLU A 50 6.06 -16.18 -2.39
N PHE A 51 7.30 -15.71 -2.28
CA PHE A 51 7.59 -14.28 -2.15
C PHE A 51 7.08 -13.47 -3.35
N ASP A 52 7.34 -13.94 -4.57
CA ASP A 52 6.91 -13.24 -5.78
C ASP A 52 5.38 -13.27 -5.94
N SER A 53 4.71 -14.38 -5.59
CA SER A 53 3.25 -14.46 -5.55
C SER A 53 2.63 -13.49 -4.53
N PHE A 54 3.18 -13.43 -3.31
CA PHE A 54 2.72 -12.49 -2.28
C PHE A 54 2.96 -11.04 -2.68
N LYS A 55 4.11 -10.73 -3.30
CA LYS A 55 4.41 -9.38 -3.79
C LYS A 55 3.34 -8.91 -4.79
N LYS A 56 2.95 -9.78 -5.73
CA LYS A 56 1.90 -9.46 -6.71
C LYS A 56 0.54 -9.29 -6.03
N ALA A 57 0.16 -10.20 -5.13
CA ALA A 57 -1.08 -10.08 -4.38
C ALA A 57 -1.16 -8.78 -3.56
N LEU A 58 -0.06 -8.35 -2.93
CA LEU A 58 0.01 -7.07 -2.22
C LEU A 58 -0.09 -5.87 -3.16
N ARG A 59 0.44 -5.97 -4.38
CA ARG A 59 0.30 -4.91 -5.38
C ARG A 59 -1.17 -4.77 -5.82
N ASP A 60 -1.83 -5.89 -6.10
CA ASP A 60 -3.25 -5.90 -6.48
C ASP A 60 -4.13 -5.29 -5.37
N ILE A 61 -3.85 -5.62 -4.10
CA ILE A 61 -4.55 -5.03 -2.95
C ILE A 61 -4.28 -3.54 -2.82
N ALA A 62 -3.04 -3.10 -3.08
CA ALA A 62 -2.69 -1.68 -3.07
C ALA A 62 -3.44 -0.93 -4.18
N ASP A 63 -3.55 -1.50 -5.37
CA ASP A 63 -4.31 -0.89 -6.46
C ASP A 63 -5.79 -0.74 -6.08
N ASP A 64 -6.40 -1.75 -5.45
CA ASP A 64 -7.76 -1.66 -4.93
C ASP A 64 -7.92 -0.60 -3.80
N PHE A 65 -6.89 -0.36 -2.99
CA PHE A 65 -6.92 0.73 -2.00
C PHE A 65 -6.99 2.12 -2.64
N LYS A 66 -6.50 2.32 -3.87
CA LYS A 66 -6.65 3.59 -4.59
C LYS A 66 -8.12 3.88 -4.93
N ASP A 67 -8.90 2.83 -5.13
CA ASP A 67 -10.31 2.90 -5.53
C ASP A 67 -11.29 2.82 -4.34
N GLY A 68 -10.79 2.93 -3.11
CA GLY A 68 -11.63 3.05 -1.92
C GLY A 68 -11.74 1.80 -1.05
N GLY A 69 -10.98 0.73 -1.33
CA GLY A 69 -10.88 -0.42 -0.43
C GLY A 69 -10.71 -1.77 -1.13
N ILE A 70 -10.58 -2.83 -0.32
CA ILE A 70 -10.41 -4.19 -0.83
C ILE A 70 -11.71 -4.69 -1.46
N ASN A 71 -11.65 -5.10 -2.73
CA ASN A 71 -12.81 -5.47 -3.54
C ASN A 71 -13.16 -6.98 -3.53
N ARG A 72 -12.30 -7.83 -2.95
CA ARG A 72 -12.52 -9.29 -2.86
C ARG A 72 -11.89 -9.91 -1.60
N GLY A 73 -12.22 -11.16 -1.28
CA GLY A 73 -11.61 -11.87 -0.15
C GLY A 73 -10.10 -12.09 -0.35
N LEU A 74 -9.31 -12.01 0.73
CA LEU A 74 -7.83 -12.10 0.68
C LEU A 74 -7.31 -13.36 -0.02
N TYR A 75 -8.01 -14.49 0.12
CA TYR A 75 -7.71 -15.72 -0.61
C TYR A 75 -7.55 -15.47 -2.11
N TYR A 76 -8.50 -14.74 -2.72
CA TYR A 76 -8.57 -14.57 -4.17
C TYR A 76 -7.43 -13.72 -4.74
N TYR A 77 -6.82 -12.82 -3.95
CA TYR A 77 -5.63 -12.11 -4.40
C TYR A 77 -4.42 -13.02 -4.48
N LEU A 78 -4.27 -13.93 -3.51
CA LEU A 78 -3.15 -14.85 -3.53
C LEU A 78 -3.36 -15.97 -4.56
N ASP A 79 -4.58 -16.50 -4.65
CA ASP A 79 -4.98 -17.53 -5.62
C ASP A 79 -4.74 -17.09 -7.07
N ALA A 80 -5.04 -15.83 -7.40
CA ALA A 80 -4.76 -15.26 -8.72
C ALA A 80 -3.26 -15.20 -9.07
N ASN A 81 -2.38 -15.27 -8.06
CA ASN A 81 -0.94 -15.08 -8.20
C ASN A 81 -0.10 -16.29 -7.79
N MET A 82 -0.73 -17.36 -7.27
CA MET A 82 -0.10 -18.57 -6.79
C MET A 82 -0.82 -19.77 -7.40
N GLU A 83 -0.18 -20.38 -8.39
CA GLU A 83 -0.65 -21.58 -9.08
C GLU A 83 -0.91 -22.71 -8.08
N GLN A 84 -2.04 -23.40 -8.28
CA GLN A 84 -2.45 -24.55 -7.49
C GLN A 84 -2.64 -24.24 -5.99
N LEU A 85 -2.82 -22.97 -5.61
CA LEU A 85 -3.24 -22.65 -4.26
C LEU A 85 -4.63 -23.26 -4.02
N ASN A 86 -4.74 -24.03 -2.94
CA ASN A 86 -6.03 -24.51 -2.46
C ASN A 86 -6.38 -23.81 -1.15
N LYS A 87 -7.68 -23.79 -0.82
CA LYS A 87 -8.19 -23.11 0.38
C LYS A 87 -7.59 -23.64 1.69
N HIS A 88 -7.31 -24.94 1.78
CA HIS A 88 -6.75 -25.52 2.99
C HIS A 88 -5.32 -25.04 3.23
N SER A 89 -4.45 -25.12 2.21
CA SER A 89 -3.09 -24.59 2.28
C SER A 89 -3.06 -23.07 2.53
N TYR A 90 -4.02 -22.33 1.96
CA TYR A 90 -4.18 -20.92 2.28
C TYR A 90 -4.48 -20.70 3.77
N THR A 91 -5.51 -21.34 4.31
CA THR A 91 -5.93 -21.18 5.70
C THR A 91 -4.81 -21.53 6.67
N ASP A 92 -4.12 -22.65 6.43
CA ASP A 92 -3.14 -23.18 7.38
C ASP A 92 -1.82 -22.41 7.36
N LYS A 93 -1.38 -21.94 6.18
CA LYS A 93 -0.04 -21.37 6.01
C LYS A 93 -0.03 -19.88 5.71
N TYR A 94 -0.94 -19.41 4.86
CA TYR A 94 -0.80 -18.10 4.22
C TYR A 94 -1.78 -17.04 4.73
N HIS A 95 -2.93 -17.43 5.28
CA HIS A 95 -3.98 -16.52 5.67
C HIS A 95 -3.50 -15.47 6.68
N SER A 96 -2.93 -15.93 7.80
CA SER A 96 -2.43 -15.03 8.86
C SER A 96 -1.28 -14.15 8.39
N ILE A 97 -0.46 -14.64 7.45
CA ILE A 97 0.65 -13.87 6.88
C ILE A 97 0.11 -12.76 5.99
N LEU A 98 -0.79 -13.08 5.07
CA LEU A 98 -1.37 -12.09 4.16
C LEU A 98 -2.20 -11.05 4.91
N GLU A 99 -3.01 -11.49 5.88
CA GLU A 99 -3.76 -10.60 6.77
C GLU A 99 -2.83 -9.62 7.50
N TYR A 100 -1.74 -10.14 8.07
CA TYR A 100 -0.75 -9.31 8.75
C TYR A 100 -0.12 -8.26 7.82
N LEU A 101 0.29 -8.65 6.62
CA LEU A 101 0.91 -7.73 5.65
C LEU A 101 -0.09 -6.66 5.16
N VAL A 102 -1.35 -7.02 4.96
CA VAL A 102 -2.43 -6.07 4.64
C VAL A 102 -2.69 -5.11 5.79
N LYS A 103 -2.60 -5.59 7.04
CA LYS A 103 -2.70 -4.73 8.23
C LYS A 103 -1.55 -3.73 8.29
N VAL A 104 -0.31 -4.15 8.00
CA VAL A 104 0.84 -3.25 7.90
C VAL A 104 0.57 -2.17 6.85
N MET A 105 0.16 -2.57 5.64
CA MET A 105 -0.17 -1.65 4.55
C MET A 105 -1.22 -0.61 4.96
N ARG A 106 -2.33 -1.06 5.55
CA ARG A 106 -3.44 -0.19 5.98
C ARG A 106 -3.03 0.79 7.07
N ASN A 107 -2.26 0.33 8.05
CA ASN A 107 -1.80 1.19 9.14
C ASN A 107 -0.88 2.29 8.61
N THR A 108 0.08 1.95 7.75
CA THR A 108 0.96 2.93 7.12
C THR A 108 0.17 3.95 6.29
N ILE A 109 -0.79 3.52 5.48
CA ILE A 109 -1.67 4.43 4.71
C ILE A 109 -2.42 5.38 5.65
N ARG A 110 -2.98 4.84 6.74
CA ARG A 110 -3.73 5.63 7.72
C ARG A 110 -2.86 6.67 8.43
N GLU A 111 -1.65 6.31 8.83
CA GLU A 111 -0.70 7.20 9.50
C GLU A 111 -0.40 8.42 8.62
N HIS A 112 -0.05 8.20 7.34
CA HIS A 112 0.26 9.28 6.40
C HIS A 112 -0.98 10.11 6.00
N LEU A 113 -2.17 9.49 5.99
CA LEU A 113 -3.45 10.20 5.80
C LEU A 113 -3.83 11.12 6.97
N VAL A 114 -3.41 10.79 8.19
CA VAL A 114 -3.68 11.58 9.40
C VAL A 114 -2.65 12.69 9.55
N GLU A 115 -1.38 12.42 9.27
CA GLU A 115 -0.30 13.41 9.30
C GLU A 115 -0.46 14.47 8.21
N GLY A 116 -0.92 14.11 7.01
CA GLY A 116 -1.20 15.06 5.93
C GLY A 116 -2.45 15.94 6.12
N LYS A 117 -3.15 15.83 7.25
CA LYS A 117 -4.33 16.65 7.61
C LYS A 117 -4.06 17.69 8.69
N GLN A 118 -2.84 17.77 9.22
CA GLN A 118 -2.41 18.77 10.21
C GLN A 118 -1.69 19.93 9.52
#